data_AF-A0A7X9PD70-F1
#
_entry.id   AF-A0A7X9PD70-F1
#
_cell.length_a   1.000
_cell.length_b   1.000
_cell.length_c   1.000
_cell.angle_alpha   90.00
_cell.angle_beta   90.00
_cell.angle_gamma   90.00
#
_symmetry.space_group_name_H-M   'P 1'
#
loop_
_entity.id
_entity.type
_entity.pdbx_description
1 polymer ?
#
loop_
_entity_poly.entity_id
_entity_poly.type
_entity_poly.pdbx_seq_one_letter_code
_entity_poly.pdbx_strand_id
1 'polypeptide(L)'
;MKKISRFAIAAALVASVALMSVSSVFADSTTDWPDPTAVANEPSASLTTEVVSISALPGTINPDSGMILPVGLDYAQFGGNGITLSGLTSTESAKLCFAFPVAQYYWNGTIYEWDGSAWTAMPTTLVAPTGEDSMYYACTYKAGNGTYSLLTEYDAAAAAAAEE
;
A
#
# COMPACT_ATOMS: atom_id res chain seq x y z
N MET A 1 -15.55 54.18 -28.32
CA MET A 1 -14.64 53.55 -27.33
C MET A 1 -15.22 52.24 -26.75
N LYS A 2 -15.71 51.30 -27.57
CA LYS A 2 -16.42 50.07 -27.09
C LYS A 2 -15.75 48.75 -27.51
N LYS A 3 -14.77 48.78 -28.42
CA LYS A 3 -14.09 47.60 -28.98
C LYS A 3 -12.79 47.22 -28.25
N ILE A 4 -12.12 48.19 -27.62
CA ILE A 4 -10.87 47.98 -26.88
C ILE A 4 -11.13 47.20 -25.56
N SER A 5 -12.30 47.40 -24.95
CA SER A 5 -12.69 46.71 -23.70
C SER A 5 -12.84 45.19 -23.85
N ARG A 6 -13.32 44.69 -25.01
CA ARG A 6 -13.52 43.25 -25.21
C ARG A 6 -12.21 42.49 -25.42
N PHE A 7 -11.23 43.12 -26.07
CA PHE A 7 -9.91 42.54 -26.30
C PHE A 7 -9.08 42.46 -25.01
N ALA A 8 -9.19 43.48 -24.15
CA ALA A 8 -8.52 43.47 -22.84
C ALA A 8 -9.07 42.38 -21.90
N ILE A 9 -10.39 42.16 -21.91
CA ILE A 9 -11.02 41.13 -21.07
C ILE A 9 -10.67 39.72 -21.56
N ALA A 10 -10.67 39.49 -22.87
CA ALA A 10 -10.30 38.19 -23.44
C ALA A 10 -8.82 37.86 -23.20
N ALA A 11 -7.92 38.85 -23.31
CA ALA A 11 -6.50 38.66 -23.03
C ALA A 11 -6.23 38.37 -21.54
N ALA A 12 -6.96 39.01 -20.63
CA ALA A 12 -6.86 38.74 -19.19
C ALA A 12 -7.30 37.30 -18.84
N LEU A 13 -8.33 36.80 -19.53
CA LEU A 13 -8.89 35.46 -19.26
C LEU A 13 -7.99 34.33 -19.76
N VAL A 14 -7.32 34.52 -20.91
CA VAL A 14 -6.32 33.56 -21.43
C VAL A 14 -5.04 33.57 -20.56
N ALA A 15 -4.61 34.74 -20.09
CA ALA A 15 -3.49 34.85 -19.17
C ALA A 15 -3.75 34.15 -17.82
N SER A 16 -4.99 34.19 -17.31
CA SER A 16 -5.34 33.47 -16.07
C SER A 16 -5.36 31.95 -16.20
N VAL A 17 -5.66 31.40 -17.38
CA VAL A 17 -5.61 29.94 -17.61
C VAL A 17 -4.18 29.45 -17.83
N ALA A 18 -3.32 30.26 -18.46
CA ALA A 18 -1.91 29.91 -18.67
C ALA A 18 -1.05 29.92 -17.38
N LEU A 19 -1.54 30.57 -16.32
CA LEU A 19 -0.90 30.58 -14.99
C LEU A 19 -1.40 29.47 -14.07
N MET A 20 -2.31 28.61 -14.53
CA MET A 20 -2.64 27.38 -13.82
C MET A 20 -1.46 26.42 -13.95
N SER A 21 -0.54 26.51 -12.99
CA SER A 21 0.46 25.48 -12.74
C SER A 21 -0.29 24.16 -12.54
N VAL A 22 -0.23 23.28 -13.52
CA VAL A 22 -0.53 21.86 -13.31
C VAL A 22 0.55 21.32 -12.38
N SER A 23 0.32 21.45 -11.07
CA SER A 23 1.06 20.68 -10.09
C SER A 23 0.68 19.22 -10.31
N SER A 24 1.50 18.52 -11.07
CA SER A 24 1.48 17.06 -11.05
C SER A 24 1.78 16.65 -9.61
N VAL A 25 0.77 16.14 -8.93
CA VAL A 25 0.97 15.45 -7.65
C VAL A 25 1.62 14.13 -8.03
N PHE A 26 2.94 14.07 -7.95
CA PHE A 26 3.61 12.79 -7.84
C PHE A 26 3.26 12.27 -6.45
N ALA A 27 2.62 11.10 -6.38
CA ALA A 27 2.50 10.38 -5.12
C ALA A 27 3.92 10.07 -4.66
N ASP A 28 4.33 10.70 -3.57
CA ASP A 28 5.57 10.37 -2.89
C ASP A 28 5.43 8.94 -2.38
N SER A 29 6.26 8.04 -2.89
CA SER A 29 6.27 6.62 -2.51
C SER A 29 6.71 6.40 -1.07
N THR A 30 7.09 7.44 -0.32
CA THR A 30 7.20 7.38 1.14
C THR A 30 5.88 7.77 1.77
N THR A 31 4.82 6.98 1.54
CA THR A 31 3.80 6.92 2.59
C THR A 31 4.46 6.11 3.69
N ASP A 32 5.01 6.78 4.71
CA ASP A 32 5.62 6.16 5.89
C ASP A 32 4.53 5.43 6.67
N TRP A 33 4.06 4.31 6.12
CA TRP A 33 3.14 3.42 6.82
C TRP A 33 3.92 2.80 7.96
N PRO A 34 3.34 2.71 9.16
CA PRO A 34 3.98 2.06 10.28
C PRO A 34 4.46 0.66 9.90
N ASP A 35 5.65 0.31 10.38
CA ASP A 35 6.25 -0.98 10.08
C ASP A 35 5.32 -2.14 10.47
N PRO A 36 5.33 -3.23 9.69
CA PRO A 36 4.59 -4.43 10.04
C PRO A 36 5.05 -5.02 11.37
N THR A 37 4.11 -5.69 12.03
CA THR A 37 4.37 -6.36 13.31
C THR A 37 4.01 -7.84 13.19
N ALA A 38 4.80 -8.69 13.83
CA ALA A 38 4.49 -10.10 13.95
C ALA A 38 4.68 -10.58 15.39
N VAL A 39 3.75 -11.43 15.83
CA VAL A 39 3.75 -12.05 17.16
C VAL A 39 3.51 -13.54 16.98
N ALA A 40 4.33 -14.37 17.60
CA ALA A 40 4.11 -15.80 17.59
C ALA A 40 2.76 -16.15 18.24
N ASN A 41 2.04 -17.09 17.64
CA ASN A 41 0.79 -17.59 18.22
C ASN A 41 1.08 -18.51 19.42
N GLU A 42 2.20 -19.23 19.38
CA GLU A 42 2.64 -20.14 20.42
C GLU A 42 3.63 -19.43 21.38
N PRO A 43 3.38 -19.42 22.71
CA PRO A 43 4.23 -18.70 23.67
C PRO A 43 5.69 -19.19 23.75
N SER A 44 5.96 -20.42 23.34
CA SER A 44 7.30 -21.03 23.35
C SER A 44 8.05 -20.89 22.02
N ALA A 45 7.40 -20.39 20.97
CA ALA A 45 8.01 -20.28 19.66
C ALA A 45 9.11 -19.21 19.67
N SER A 46 10.23 -19.53 19.01
CA SER A 46 11.37 -18.62 18.89
C SER A 46 11.26 -17.79 17.60
N LEU A 47 10.30 -16.87 17.55
CA LEU A 47 10.10 -16.01 16.40
C LEU A 47 11.15 -14.89 16.33
N THR A 48 11.80 -14.78 15.17
CA THR A 48 12.66 -13.64 14.80
C THR A 48 12.02 -12.88 13.64
N THR A 49 12.00 -11.56 13.73
CA THR A 49 11.38 -10.67 12.75
C THR A 49 12.38 -9.65 12.23
N GLU A 50 12.39 -9.42 10.92
CA GLU A 50 13.20 -8.37 10.29
C GLU A 50 12.33 -7.55 9.33
N VAL A 51 12.24 -6.24 9.54
CA VAL A 51 11.56 -5.33 8.61
C VAL A 51 12.45 -5.10 7.39
N VAL A 52 11.87 -5.20 6.20
CA VAL A 52 12.57 -5.10 4.92
C VAL A 52 11.97 -3.95 4.12
N SER A 53 12.81 -3.00 3.68
CA SER A 53 12.35 -1.90 2.84
C SER A 53 11.83 -2.40 1.50
N ILE A 54 10.89 -1.67 0.89
CA ILE A 54 10.30 -2.04 -0.42
C ILE A 54 11.40 -2.30 -1.47
N SER A 55 12.46 -1.47 -1.49
CA SER A 55 13.59 -1.61 -2.42
C SER A 55 14.46 -2.85 -2.20
N ALA A 56 14.38 -3.47 -1.01
CA ALA A 56 15.10 -4.69 -0.66
C ALA A 56 14.20 -5.93 -0.70
N LEU A 57 12.90 -5.78 -0.95
CA LEU A 57 11.99 -6.91 -1.06
C LEU A 57 12.32 -7.77 -2.30
N PRO A 58 12.20 -9.10 -2.18
CA PRO A 58 12.28 -9.98 -3.33
C PRO A 58 11.10 -9.75 -4.27
N GLY A 59 11.18 -10.25 -5.50
CA GLY A 59 10.04 -10.20 -6.41
C GLY A 59 9.58 -8.78 -6.75
N THR A 60 10.53 -7.86 -6.90
CA THR A 60 10.28 -6.46 -7.25
C THR A 60 10.68 -6.18 -8.70
N ILE A 61 9.93 -5.31 -9.37
CA ILE A 61 10.27 -4.73 -10.67
C ILE A 61 10.21 -3.21 -10.59
N ASN A 62 11.00 -2.52 -11.41
CA ASN A 62 11.02 -1.06 -11.48
C ASN A 62 10.90 -0.62 -12.95
N PRO A 63 9.69 -0.67 -13.55
CA PRO A 63 9.50 -0.42 -14.98
C PRO A 63 9.84 1.02 -15.38
N ASP A 64 9.57 2.01 -14.51
CA ASP A 64 9.63 3.44 -14.85
C ASP A 64 10.57 4.26 -13.94
N SER A 65 11.61 3.64 -13.36
CA SER A 65 12.62 4.26 -12.49
C SER A 65 12.11 4.99 -11.23
N GLY A 66 10.81 4.94 -10.95
CA GLY A 66 10.19 5.68 -9.83
C GLY A 66 9.09 4.92 -9.09
N MET A 67 8.73 3.70 -9.52
CA MET A 67 7.70 2.90 -8.86
C MET A 67 8.18 1.45 -8.78
N ILE A 68 8.35 0.97 -7.54
CA ILE A 68 8.68 -0.43 -7.28
C ILE A 68 7.36 -1.20 -7.18
N LEU A 69 7.20 -2.19 -8.06
CA LEU A 69 5.99 -3.00 -8.16
C LEU A 69 6.28 -4.47 -7.88
N PRO A 70 5.31 -5.23 -7.36
CA PRO A 70 5.42 -6.68 -7.23
C PRO A 70 5.47 -7.35 -8.61
N VAL A 71 6.39 -8.28 -8.79
CA VAL A 71 6.48 -9.07 -10.03
C VAL A 71 5.22 -9.92 -10.21
N GLY A 72 4.67 -9.91 -11.43
CA GLY A 72 3.50 -10.72 -11.78
C GLY A 72 2.15 -10.20 -11.28
N LEU A 73 2.12 -9.03 -10.62
CA LEU A 73 0.92 -8.40 -10.09
C LEU A 73 0.85 -6.94 -10.55
N ASP A 74 0.56 -6.73 -11.83
CA ASP A 74 0.52 -5.41 -12.48
C ASP A 74 -0.62 -4.50 -12.01
N TYR A 75 -1.59 -5.07 -11.29
CA TYR A 75 -2.72 -4.38 -10.69
C TYR A 75 -2.49 -3.96 -9.23
N ALA A 76 -1.39 -4.37 -8.60
CA ALA A 76 -1.13 -4.16 -7.18
C ALA A 76 0.14 -3.35 -6.92
N GLN A 77 0.20 -2.69 -5.76
CA GLN A 77 1.35 -1.91 -5.30
C GLN A 77 1.75 -2.34 -3.89
N PHE A 78 3.00 -2.08 -3.50
CA PHE A 78 3.41 -2.29 -2.10
C PHE A 78 2.76 -1.23 -1.21
N GLY A 79 2.08 -1.68 -0.14
CA GLY A 79 1.53 -0.78 0.88
C GLY A 79 2.60 -0.20 1.80
N GLY A 80 3.79 -0.78 1.89
CA GLY A 80 4.84 -0.30 2.78
C GLY A 80 5.98 -1.29 2.88
N ASN A 81 6.80 -1.14 3.91
CA ASN A 81 7.85 -2.11 4.23
C ASN A 81 7.26 -3.52 4.40
N GLY A 82 7.99 -4.53 3.94
CA GLY A 82 7.68 -5.93 4.23
C GLY A 82 8.36 -6.41 5.50
N ILE A 83 8.21 -7.70 5.77
CA ILE A 83 8.78 -8.35 6.96
C ILE A 83 9.18 -9.78 6.65
N THR A 84 10.34 -10.17 7.16
CA THR A 84 10.81 -11.56 7.14
C THR A 84 10.59 -12.18 8.51
N LEU A 85 10.02 -13.37 8.53
CA LEU A 85 9.81 -14.19 9.71
C LEU A 85 10.71 -15.42 9.65
N SER A 86 11.37 -15.74 10.76
CA SER A 86 12.23 -16.92 10.88
C SER A 86 12.19 -17.50 12.30
N GLY A 87 12.66 -18.75 12.45
CA GLY A 87 12.79 -19.43 13.74
C GLY A 87 11.56 -20.21 14.20
N LEU A 88 10.45 -20.17 13.45
CA LEU A 88 9.29 -21.02 13.71
C LEU A 88 9.55 -22.46 13.25
N THR A 89 9.04 -23.44 13.98
CA THR A 89 8.97 -24.83 13.51
C THR A 89 7.81 -25.03 12.53
N SER A 90 7.73 -26.19 11.88
CA SER A 90 6.68 -26.48 10.88
C SER A 90 5.25 -26.53 11.45
N THR A 91 5.11 -26.55 12.77
CA THR A 91 3.80 -26.57 13.46
C THR A 91 3.45 -25.25 14.13
N GLU A 92 4.38 -24.30 14.17
CA GLU A 92 4.19 -22.99 14.79
C GLU A 92 3.82 -21.95 13.74
N SER A 93 3.22 -20.85 14.19
CA SER A 93 2.75 -19.79 13.31
C SER A 93 2.78 -18.43 14.00
N ALA A 94 2.70 -17.36 13.21
CA ALA A 94 2.61 -16.00 13.72
C ALA A 94 1.33 -15.32 13.25
N LYS A 95 0.82 -14.44 14.11
CA LYS A 95 -0.06 -13.35 13.72
C LYS A 95 0.82 -12.23 13.16
N LEU A 96 0.58 -11.88 11.90
CA LEU A 96 1.26 -10.82 11.18
C LEU A 96 0.25 -9.74 10.82
N CYS A 97 0.54 -8.48 11.14
CA CYS A 97 -0.31 -7.34 10.83
C CYS A 97 0.48 -6.21 10.17
N PHE A 98 -0.10 -5.63 9.13
CA PHE A 98 0.36 -4.43 8.46
C PHE A 98 -0.60 -3.29 8.74
N ALA A 99 -0.06 -2.10 8.97
CA ALA A 99 -0.83 -0.87 8.92
C ALA A 99 -1.51 -0.74 7.55
N PHE A 100 -2.78 -0.34 7.54
CA PHE A 100 -3.54 -0.12 6.32
C PHE A 100 -4.38 1.16 6.40
N PRO A 101 -3.73 2.35 6.37
CA PRO A 101 -4.41 3.64 6.58
C PRO A 101 -5.39 4.01 5.48
N VAL A 102 -5.34 3.35 4.33
CA VAL A 102 -6.18 3.65 3.16
C VAL A 102 -7.38 2.71 2.99
N ALA A 103 -7.62 1.80 3.93
CA ALA A 103 -8.74 0.84 3.88
C ALA A 103 -10.11 1.49 3.64
N GLN A 104 -10.30 2.70 4.14
CA GLN A 104 -11.55 3.45 4.03
C GLN A 104 -11.74 4.19 2.69
N TYR A 105 -10.74 4.15 1.80
CA TYR A 105 -10.76 4.87 0.52
C TYR A 105 -10.88 3.93 -0.68
N TYR A 106 -11.64 2.84 -0.52
CA TYR A 106 -11.87 1.83 -1.56
C TYR A 106 -10.57 1.14 -2.03
N TRP A 107 -9.60 1.04 -1.14
CA TRP A 107 -8.42 0.21 -1.38
C TRP A 107 -8.61 -1.13 -0.69
N ASN A 108 -8.26 -2.20 -1.40
CA ASN A 108 -8.15 -3.53 -0.84
C ASN A 108 -6.69 -3.79 -0.47
N GLY A 109 -6.47 -4.35 0.71
CA GLY A 109 -5.16 -4.71 1.23
C GLY A 109 -5.10 -6.20 1.50
N THR A 110 -4.24 -6.91 0.77
CA THR A 110 -4.03 -8.35 0.93
C THR A 110 -2.57 -8.61 1.27
N ILE A 111 -2.32 -9.43 2.28
CA ILE A 111 -0.96 -9.87 2.62
C ILE A 111 -0.55 -10.95 1.62
N TYR A 112 0.66 -10.85 1.08
CA TYR A 112 1.27 -11.84 0.21
C TYR A 112 2.56 -12.37 0.83
N GLU A 113 2.83 -13.65 0.57
CA GLU A 113 4.09 -14.33 0.88
C GLU A 113 4.91 -14.50 -0.40
N TRP A 114 6.21 -14.26 -0.34
CA TRP A 114 7.12 -14.59 -1.43
C TRP A 114 7.50 -16.07 -1.38
N ASP A 115 7.11 -16.85 -2.39
CA ASP A 115 7.38 -18.29 -2.46
C ASP A 115 8.76 -18.66 -3.04
N GLY A 116 9.56 -17.66 -3.41
CA GLY A 116 10.83 -17.81 -4.13
C GLY A 116 10.73 -17.42 -5.61
N SER A 117 9.53 -17.35 -6.17
CA SER A 117 9.27 -17.08 -7.58
C SER A 117 8.09 -16.13 -7.84
N ALA A 118 7.08 -16.15 -6.98
CA ALA A 118 5.88 -15.35 -7.09
C ALA A 118 5.36 -14.93 -5.71
N TRP A 119 4.55 -13.88 -5.71
CA TRP A 119 3.78 -13.46 -4.55
C TRP A 119 2.51 -14.29 -4.46
N THR A 120 2.34 -15.05 -3.38
CA THR A 120 1.15 -15.87 -3.11
C THR A 120 0.28 -15.21 -2.05
N ALA A 121 -1.00 -15.03 -2.35
CA ALA A 121 -1.94 -14.37 -1.45
C ALA A 121 -2.18 -15.19 -0.17
N MET A 122 -2.12 -14.52 0.98
CA MET A 122 -2.44 -15.08 2.29
C MET A 122 -3.87 -14.71 2.70
N PRO A 123 -4.57 -15.59 3.44
CA PRO A 123 -5.83 -15.23 4.08
C PRO A 123 -5.64 -13.99 4.95
N THR A 124 -6.29 -12.90 4.57
CA THR A 124 -6.13 -11.58 5.18
C THR A 124 -7.46 -11.11 5.75
N THR A 125 -7.42 -10.68 7.00
CA THR A 125 -8.56 -10.10 7.71
C THR A 125 -8.29 -8.62 7.92
N LEU A 126 -9.24 -7.78 7.51
CA LEU A 126 -9.23 -6.37 7.85
C LEU A 126 -9.69 -6.20 9.30
N VAL A 127 -8.86 -5.58 10.12
CA VAL A 127 -9.12 -5.27 11.51
C VAL A 127 -9.39 -3.78 11.63
N ALA A 128 -10.58 -3.43 12.10
CA ALA A 128 -10.96 -2.05 12.35
C ALA A 128 -10.17 -1.47 13.53
N PRO A 129 -9.90 -0.16 13.52
CA PRO A 129 -9.30 0.52 14.67
C PRO A 129 -10.11 0.27 15.95
N THR A 130 -9.42 0.09 17.07
CA THR A 130 -10.04 -0.06 18.40
C THR A 130 -9.49 0.98 19.37
N GLY A 131 -10.36 1.57 20.19
CA GLY A 131 -9.95 2.57 21.17
C GLY A 131 -9.63 3.92 20.52
N GLU A 132 -8.46 4.48 20.85
CA GLU A 132 -7.97 5.76 20.31
C GLU A 132 -7.21 5.62 18.99
N ASP A 133 -6.92 4.39 18.54
CA ASP A 133 -6.35 4.16 17.22
C ASP A 133 -7.36 4.56 16.15
N SER A 134 -6.89 5.17 15.07
CA SER A 134 -7.71 5.57 13.92
C SER A 134 -7.39 4.75 12.66
N MET A 135 -6.41 3.85 12.74
CA MET A 135 -5.87 3.12 11.61
C MET A 135 -6.44 1.69 11.53
N TYR A 136 -6.76 1.27 10.31
CA TYR A 136 -7.08 -0.13 10.03
C TYR A 136 -5.81 -0.95 9.89
N TYR A 137 -5.91 -2.26 10.11
CA TYR A 137 -4.82 -3.20 9.90
C TYR A 137 -5.25 -4.34 9.00
N ALA A 138 -4.38 -4.75 8.09
CA ALA A 138 -4.51 -6.01 7.37
C ALA A 138 -3.72 -7.07 8.15
N CYS A 139 -4.38 -8.15 8.59
CA CYS A 139 -3.76 -9.17 9.42
C CYS A 139 -3.94 -10.58 8.85
N THR A 140 -2.92 -11.43 8.98
CA THR A 140 -3.02 -12.89 8.79
C THR A 140 -2.60 -13.60 10.08
N TYR A 141 -3.15 -14.78 10.33
CA TYR A 141 -3.00 -15.48 11.62
C TYR A 141 -2.24 -16.80 11.51
N LYS A 142 -1.76 -17.16 10.32
CA LYS A 142 -1.06 -18.42 10.05
C LYS A 142 0.21 -18.19 9.23
N ALA A 143 0.92 -17.10 9.50
CA ALA A 143 2.19 -16.83 8.83
C ALA A 143 3.26 -17.81 9.36
N GLY A 144 3.99 -18.44 8.44
CA GLY A 144 5.14 -19.30 8.77
C GLY A 144 6.45 -18.53 8.69
N ASN A 145 7.56 -19.26 8.54
CA ASN A 145 8.81 -18.63 8.12
C ASN A 145 8.69 -18.21 6.65
N GLY A 146 9.09 -16.98 6.33
CA GLY A 146 8.95 -16.45 4.98
C GLY A 146 9.12 -14.94 4.94
N THR A 147 9.06 -14.37 3.74
CA THR A 147 9.04 -12.92 3.53
C THR A 147 7.65 -12.51 3.07
N TYR A 148 7.08 -11.52 3.75
CA TYR A 148 5.70 -11.08 3.55
C TYR A 148 5.64 -9.59 3.25
N SER A 149 4.62 -9.19 2.49
CA SER A 149 4.30 -7.78 2.26
C SER A 149 2.79 -7.58 2.14
N LEU A 150 2.33 -6.38 2.48
CA LEU A 150 0.97 -5.94 2.17
C LEU A 150 0.96 -5.38 0.75
N LEU A 151 0.18 -5.99 -0.13
CA LEU A 151 -0.07 -5.45 -1.45
C LEU A 151 -1.46 -4.82 -1.48
N THR A 152 -1.54 -3.68 -2.16
CA THR A 152 -2.73 -2.84 -2.22
C THR A 152 -3.20 -2.68 -3.65
N GLU A 153 -4.51 -2.71 -3.83
CA GLU A 153 -5.17 -2.49 -5.11
C GLU A 153 -6.36 -1.56 -4.91
N TYR A 154 -6.65 -0.74 -5.92
CA TYR A 154 -7.80 0.16 -5.88
C TYR A 154 -9.05 -0.54 -6.41
N ASP A 155 -10.11 -0.56 -5.61
CA ASP A 155 -11.40 -1.13 -5.97
C ASP A 155 -12.29 -0.06 -6.60
N ALA A 156 -12.12 0.13 -7.92
CA ALA A 156 -12.90 1.10 -8.68
C ALA A 156 -14.41 0.78 -8.70
N ALA A 157 -14.80 -0.50 -8.55
CA ALA A 157 -16.19 -0.90 -8.53
C ALA A 157 -16.86 -0.52 -7.20
N ALA A 158 -16.18 -0.76 -6.08
CA ALA A 158 -16.62 -0.32 -4.76
C ALA A 158 -16.73 1.20 -4.67
N ALA A 159 -15.77 1.94 -5.25
CA ALA A 159 -15.81 3.39 -5.30
C ALA A 159 -17.03 3.90 -6.09
N ALA A 160 -17.30 3.34 -7.27
CA ALA A 160 -18.43 3.74 -8.11
C ALA A 160 -19.78 3.45 -7.43
N ALA A 161 -19.92 2.31 -6.74
CA ALA A 161 -21.16 1.94 -6.05
C ALA A 161 -21.49 2.84 -4.85
N ALA A 162 -20.51 3.54 -4.28
CA ALA A 162 -20.71 4.44 -3.16
C ALA A 162 -21.21 5.84 -3.56
N GLU A 163 -21.17 6.17 -4.86
CA GLU A 163 -21.66 7.46 -5.40
C GLU A 163 -23.13 7.39 -5.86
N GLU A 164 -23.75 6.20 -5.89
CA GLU A 164 -25.17 5.97 -6.22
C GLU A 164 -26.10 6.04 -5.00
#